data_AF-A0A0F9ECR7-F1
#
_entry.id   AF-A0A0F9ECR7-F1
#
_cell.length_a   1.000
_cell.length_b   1.000
_cell.length_c   1.000
_cell.angle_alpha   90.00
_cell.angle_beta   90.00
_cell.angle_gamma   90.00
#
_symmetry.space_group_name_H-M   'P 1'
#
loop_
_entity.id
_entity.type
_entity.pdbx_description
1 polymer ?
#
loop_
_entity_poly.entity_id
_entity_poly.type
_entity_poly.pdbx_seq_one_letter_code
_entity_poly.pdbx_strand_id
1 'polypeptide(L)'
;METILHTLSDIKNYFHARDFSTCAFDTETTSLKYYDLKMVGCSFYNGEAACYINLVRMKPRERKNTILFLKKLFAVYIKSLALHSAPFDLKVLHKEGITDVTSKIFCTLTAHHLINENSGHGLKFLAEKYLGVKTTTYDEASTCGFDHPMFFRYACNDAIWTYKLMRIFNKKIYDLGVNKLFFEVEMPFQFVLMDMAVNGVLVNTEKLEDLSIKASAI
;
A
#
# COMPACT_ATOMS: atom_id res chain seq x y z
N MET A 1 -11.39 -11.77 12.39
CA MET A 1 -10.44 -11.52 13.51
C MET A 1 -9.16 -11.00 12.91
N GLU A 2 -8.64 -9.91 13.47
CA GLU A 2 -7.36 -9.31 13.07
C GLU A 2 -6.24 -10.00 13.86
N THR A 3 -5.20 -10.50 13.17
CA THR A 3 -4.08 -11.22 13.80
C THR A 3 -2.80 -10.40 13.71
N ILE A 4 -2.14 -10.18 14.84
CA ILE A 4 -0.87 -9.44 14.88
C ILE A 4 0.28 -10.42 14.92
N LEU A 5 1.21 -10.28 13.98
CA LEU A 5 2.32 -11.22 13.76
C LEU A 5 3.64 -10.52 14.10
N HIS A 6 4.31 -11.01 15.14
CA HIS A 6 5.54 -10.40 15.66
C HIS A 6 6.81 -11.20 15.35
N THR A 7 6.69 -12.50 15.06
CA THR A 7 7.84 -13.38 14.81
C THR A 7 7.77 -14.01 13.42
N LEU A 8 8.92 -14.35 12.85
CA LEU A 8 8.95 -15.06 11.56
C LEU A 8 8.21 -16.41 11.61
N SER A 9 8.23 -17.09 12.76
CA SER A 9 7.56 -18.38 12.87
C SER A 9 6.04 -18.23 12.79
N ASP A 10 5.49 -17.23 13.48
CA ASP A 10 4.04 -16.95 13.44
C ASP A 10 3.62 -16.55 12.04
N ILE A 11 4.43 -15.72 11.37
CA ILE A 11 4.18 -15.28 9.99
C ILE A 11 4.09 -16.50 9.07
N LYS A 12 5.08 -17.38 9.09
CA LYS A 12 5.08 -18.60 8.25
C LYS A 12 3.85 -19.45 8.53
N ASN A 13 3.56 -19.74 9.79
CA ASN A 13 2.41 -20.55 10.18
C ASN A 13 1.10 -19.92 9.69
N TYR A 14 0.97 -18.60 9.80
CA TYR A 14 -0.22 -17.88 9.40
C TYR A 14 -0.49 -17.96 7.89
N PHE A 15 0.54 -17.76 7.07
CA PHE A 15 0.45 -17.80 5.60
C PHE A 15 0.44 -19.23 5.03
N HIS A 16 0.99 -20.23 5.72
CA HIS A 16 0.88 -21.63 5.29
C HIS A 16 -0.51 -22.23 5.54
N ALA A 17 -1.23 -21.74 6.55
CA ALA A 17 -2.55 -22.24 6.91
C ALA A 17 -3.70 -21.61 6.11
N ARG A 18 -3.42 -20.64 5.22
CA ARG A 18 -4.44 -19.80 4.56
C ARG A 18 -4.02 -19.47 3.14
N ASP A 19 -5.01 -19.32 2.26
CA ASP A 19 -4.74 -18.86 0.89
C ASP A 19 -4.70 -17.32 0.83
N PHE A 20 -3.57 -16.78 0.36
CA PHE A 20 -3.35 -15.37 0.07
C PHE A 20 -3.07 -15.12 -1.42
N SER A 21 -3.42 -16.08 -2.30
CA SER A 21 -3.26 -15.97 -3.75
C SER A 21 -3.93 -14.72 -4.32
N THR A 22 -5.07 -14.32 -3.76
CA THR A 22 -5.70 -13.01 -4.00
C THR A 22 -5.89 -12.31 -2.67
N CYS A 23 -5.25 -11.15 -2.50
CA CYS A 23 -5.35 -10.39 -1.26
C CYS A 23 -5.24 -8.88 -1.49
N ALA A 24 -5.68 -8.11 -0.50
CA ALA A 24 -5.29 -6.72 -0.34
C ALA A 24 -4.04 -6.61 0.52
N PHE A 25 -3.23 -5.61 0.23
CA PHE A 25 -1.99 -5.32 0.92
C PHE A 25 -1.89 -3.82 1.17
N ASP A 26 -1.28 -3.46 2.30
CA ASP A 26 -1.04 -2.08 2.69
C ASP A 26 0.26 -2.00 3.51
N THR A 27 1.01 -0.91 3.33
CA THR A 27 2.29 -0.67 4.00
C THR A 27 2.22 0.50 4.97
N GLU A 28 2.84 0.31 6.13
CA GLU A 28 2.98 1.36 7.13
C GLU A 28 4.44 1.80 7.21
N THR A 29 4.67 3.12 7.19
CA THR A 29 6.03 3.68 7.05
C THR A 29 6.27 4.88 7.95
N THR A 30 7.55 5.17 8.21
CA THR A 30 7.96 6.35 8.99
C THR A 30 7.93 7.67 8.20
N SER A 31 7.76 7.64 6.87
CA SER A 31 7.81 8.83 6.03
C SER A 31 7.17 8.56 4.67
N LEU A 32 6.60 9.60 4.06
CA LEU A 32 6.10 9.55 2.69
C LEU A 32 7.21 9.67 1.63
N LYS A 33 8.38 10.20 2.03
CA LYS A 33 9.51 10.48 1.14
C LYS A 33 10.32 9.21 0.89
N TYR A 34 10.58 8.88 -0.39
CA TYR A 34 11.27 7.65 -0.76
C TYR A 34 12.62 7.48 -0.07
N TYR A 35 13.43 8.52 0.04
CA TYR A 35 14.76 8.44 0.67
C TYR A 35 14.70 8.15 2.18
N ASP A 36 13.73 8.72 2.90
CA ASP A 36 13.65 8.64 4.36
C ASP A 36 12.75 7.50 4.86
N LEU A 37 11.88 6.95 4.00
CA LEU A 37 10.90 5.96 4.45
C LEU A 37 11.55 4.69 4.97
N LYS A 38 11.01 4.16 6.06
CA LYS A 38 11.31 2.82 6.57
C LYS A 38 9.98 2.11 6.78
N MET A 39 9.86 0.87 6.31
CA MET A 39 8.66 0.08 6.56
C MET A 39 8.62 -0.35 8.04
N VAL A 40 7.57 0.05 8.76
CA VAL A 40 7.34 -0.33 10.17
C VAL A 40 6.44 -1.55 10.30
N GLY A 41 5.65 -1.83 9.27
CA GLY A 41 4.86 -3.04 9.15
C GLY A 41 4.04 -3.05 7.87
N CYS A 42 3.27 -4.11 7.69
CA CYS A 42 2.37 -4.25 6.56
C CYS A 42 1.17 -5.13 6.92
N SER A 43 0.03 -4.86 6.31
CA SER A 43 -1.20 -5.61 6.53
C SER A 43 -1.61 -6.38 5.28
N PHE A 44 -2.29 -7.51 5.49
CA PHE A 44 -2.86 -8.33 4.43
C PHE A 44 -4.29 -8.70 4.78
N TYR A 45 -5.14 -8.82 3.76
CA TYR A 45 -6.48 -9.39 3.89
C TYR A 45 -6.85 -10.20 2.65
N ASN A 46 -7.20 -11.48 2.83
CA ASN A 46 -7.54 -12.38 1.73
C ASN A 46 -9.05 -12.44 1.41
N GLY A 47 -9.87 -11.62 2.06
CA GLY A 47 -11.34 -11.70 1.98
C GLY A 47 -11.99 -12.41 3.17
N GLU A 48 -11.21 -13.11 3.99
CA GLU A 48 -11.70 -13.84 5.17
C GLU A 48 -10.94 -13.45 6.44
N ALA A 49 -9.60 -13.43 6.36
CA ALA A 49 -8.71 -13.23 7.50
C ALA A 49 -7.74 -12.08 7.24
N ALA A 50 -7.62 -11.18 8.23
CA ALA A 50 -6.71 -10.04 8.18
C ALA A 50 -5.55 -10.23 9.15
N CYS A 51 -4.36 -9.83 8.74
CA CYS A 51 -3.21 -9.77 9.64
C CYS A 51 -2.40 -8.49 9.46
N TYR A 52 -1.66 -8.13 10.50
CA TYR A 52 -0.62 -7.11 10.46
C TYR A 52 0.71 -7.74 10.88
N ILE A 53 1.71 -7.61 10.03
CA ILE A 53 3.10 -7.99 10.31
C ILE A 53 3.80 -6.78 10.91
N ASN A 54 4.13 -6.85 12.19
CA ASN A 54 4.78 -5.78 12.90
C ASN A 54 6.30 -5.94 12.86
N LEU A 55 6.99 -4.98 12.24
CA LEU A 55 8.45 -5.01 12.07
C LEU A 55 9.19 -4.10 13.06
N VAL A 56 8.48 -3.33 13.90
CA VAL A 56 9.05 -2.28 14.77
C VAL A 56 10.09 -2.84 15.73
N ARG A 57 9.80 -3.98 16.37
CA ARG A 57 10.65 -4.59 17.40
C ARG A 57 11.48 -5.78 16.90
N MET A 58 11.45 -6.10 15.61
CA MET A 58 12.21 -7.22 15.08
C MET A 58 13.71 -6.93 15.11
N LYS A 59 14.50 -7.89 15.64
CA LYS A 59 15.96 -7.81 15.59
C LYS A 59 16.43 -7.83 14.12
N PRO A 60 17.57 -7.21 13.77
CA PRO A 60 18.00 -7.08 12.38
C PRO A 60 18.03 -8.39 11.57
N ARG A 61 18.52 -9.48 12.18
CA ARG A 61 18.55 -10.81 11.55
C ARG A 61 17.15 -11.37 11.29
N GLU A 62 16.23 -11.20 12.24
CA GLU A 62 14.85 -11.64 12.09
C GLU A 62 14.13 -10.82 11.03
N ARG A 63 14.25 -9.48 11.08
CA ARG A 63 13.70 -8.58 10.06
C ARG A 63 14.16 -9.00 8.66
N LYS A 64 15.47 -9.21 8.47
CA LYS A 64 16.03 -9.67 7.17
C LYS A 64 15.38 -10.97 6.71
N ASN A 65 15.22 -11.95 7.59
CA ASN A 65 14.60 -13.23 7.25
C ASN A 65 13.09 -13.10 6.96
N THR A 66 12.40 -12.18 7.64
CA THR A 66 11.00 -11.82 7.37
C THR A 66 10.85 -11.19 5.99
N ILE A 67 11.71 -10.23 5.63
CA ILE A 67 11.70 -9.63 4.29
C ILE A 67 12.00 -10.67 3.21
N LEU A 68 12.94 -11.60 3.43
CA LEU A 68 13.19 -12.71 2.52
C LEU A 68 11.98 -13.63 2.35
N PHE A 69 11.25 -13.90 3.43
CA PHE A 69 9.99 -14.66 3.36
C PHE A 69 8.93 -13.90 2.54
N LEU A 70 8.74 -12.60 2.81
CA LEU A 70 7.81 -11.76 2.06
C LEU A 70 8.18 -11.70 0.57
N LYS A 71 9.46 -11.57 0.24
CA LYS A 71 9.93 -11.64 -1.16
C LYS A 71 9.47 -12.91 -1.85
N LYS A 72 9.62 -14.07 -1.19
CA LYS A 72 9.13 -15.35 -1.72
C LYS A 72 7.60 -15.40 -1.79
N LEU A 73 6.91 -14.83 -0.79
CA LEU A 73 5.46 -14.76 -0.73
C LEU A 73 4.88 -14.03 -1.96
N PHE A 74 5.40 -12.84 -2.25
CA PHE A 74 5.00 -12.03 -3.40
C PHE A 74 5.33 -12.71 -4.73
N ALA A 75 6.55 -13.24 -4.88
CA ALA A 75 6.99 -13.82 -6.14
C ALA A 75 6.25 -15.11 -6.52
N VAL A 76 5.95 -15.96 -5.52
CA VAL A 76 5.50 -17.34 -5.79
C VAL A 76 4.03 -17.55 -5.49
N TYR A 77 3.49 -16.93 -4.45
CA TYR A 77 2.17 -17.30 -3.91
C TYR A 77 1.09 -16.25 -4.22
N ILE A 78 1.41 -14.96 -4.14
CA ILE A 78 0.46 -13.88 -4.44
C ILE A 78 0.30 -13.78 -5.97
N LYS A 79 -0.93 -13.99 -6.45
CA LYS A 79 -1.29 -13.97 -7.88
C LYS A 79 -2.07 -12.72 -8.28
N SER A 80 -2.84 -12.15 -7.36
CA SER A 80 -3.59 -10.91 -7.56
C SER A 80 -3.51 -10.04 -6.31
N LEU A 81 -3.28 -8.75 -6.48
CA LEU A 81 -3.02 -7.83 -5.38
C LEU A 81 -3.89 -6.57 -5.44
N ALA A 82 -4.70 -6.33 -4.43
CA ALA A 82 -5.47 -5.10 -4.28
C ALA A 82 -4.68 -4.10 -3.43
N LEU A 83 -4.64 -2.85 -3.89
CA LEU A 83 -3.94 -1.74 -3.25
C LEU A 83 -4.86 -0.51 -3.28
N HIS A 84 -4.71 0.42 -2.33
CA HIS A 84 -5.42 1.69 -2.43
C HIS A 84 -4.64 2.72 -3.22
N SER A 85 -3.38 2.98 -2.86
CA SER A 85 -2.47 3.89 -3.55
C SER A 85 -1.28 3.12 -4.09
N ALA A 86 -1.51 2.32 -5.14
CA ALA A 86 -0.56 1.30 -5.60
C ALA A 86 0.90 1.77 -5.77
N PRO A 87 1.20 2.94 -6.37
CA PRO A 87 2.58 3.38 -6.55
C PRO A 87 3.32 3.58 -5.22
N PHE A 88 2.58 3.91 -4.14
CA PHE A 88 3.15 4.08 -2.81
C PHE A 88 3.57 2.74 -2.20
N ASP A 89 2.69 1.76 -2.16
CA ASP A 89 3.03 0.45 -1.59
C ASP A 89 4.10 -0.27 -2.43
N LEU A 90 4.02 -0.14 -3.75
CA LEU A 90 5.02 -0.71 -4.67
C LEU A 90 6.41 -0.10 -4.45
N LYS A 91 6.55 1.24 -4.25
CA LYS A 91 7.87 1.82 -3.93
C LYS A 91 8.39 1.36 -2.57
N VAL A 92 7.51 1.10 -1.59
CA VAL A 92 7.93 0.59 -0.27
C VAL A 92 8.46 -0.84 -0.40
N LEU A 93 7.76 -1.70 -1.14
CA LEU A 93 8.23 -3.05 -1.47
C LEU A 93 9.56 -3.02 -2.23
N HIS A 94 9.67 -2.14 -3.23
CA HIS A 94 10.92 -1.94 -3.97
C HIS A 94 12.08 -1.56 -3.04
N LYS A 95 11.87 -0.63 -2.10
CA LYS A 95 12.90 -0.21 -1.13
C LYS A 95 13.38 -1.36 -0.23
N GLU A 96 12.50 -2.30 0.11
CA GLU A 96 12.83 -3.49 0.88
C GLU A 96 13.40 -4.64 0.01
N GLY A 97 13.60 -4.43 -1.29
CA GLY A 97 14.14 -5.41 -2.23
C GLY A 97 13.14 -6.48 -2.72
N ILE A 98 11.85 -6.22 -2.53
CA ILE A 98 10.73 -7.04 -3.00
C ILE A 98 10.27 -6.48 -4.35
N THR A 99 10.91 -6.94 -5.43
CA THR A 99 10.69 -6.44 -6.80
C THR A 99 9.77 -7.33 -7.63
N ASP A 100 9.69 -8.62 -7.29
CA ASP A 100 8.93 -9.63 -8.04
C ASP A 100 7.45 -9.65 -7.58
N VAL A 101 6.75 -8.55 -7.82
CA VAL A 101 5.31 -8.39 -7.51
C VAL A 101 4.48 -8.76 -8.74
N THR A 102 3.34 -9.42 -8.54
CA THR A 102 2.41 -9.75 -9.64
C THR A 102 1.98 -8.50 -10.41
N SER A 103 1.91 -8.60 -11.75
CA SER A 103 1.36 -7.54 -12.60
C SER A 103 -0.17 -7.40 -12.49
N LYS A 104 -0.85 -8.42 -11.95
CA LYS A 104 -2.30 -8.41 -11.72
C LYS A 104 -2.62 -7.64 -10.45
N ILE A 105 -2.50 -6.32 -10.52
CA ILE A 105 -2.87 -5.42 -9.43
C ILE A 105 -4.25 -4.78 -9.67
N PHE A 106 -4.87 -4.31 -8.58
CA PHE A 106 -6.06 -3.49 -8.61
C PHE A 106 -5.87 -2.29 -7.69
N CYS A 107 -5.75 -1.08 -8.24
CA CYS A 107 -5.64 0.17 -7.49
C CYS A 107 -7.04 0.79 -7.27
N THR A 108 -7.55 0.77 -6.04
CA THR A 108 -8.91 1.24 -5.74
C THR A 108 -9.07 2.76 -5.85
N LEU A 109 -8.00 3.54 -5.60
CA LEU A 109 -8.01 4.99 -5.83
C LEU A 109 -8.21 5.29 -7.31
N THR A 110 -7.40 4.69 -8.19
CA THR A 110 -7.49 4.86 -9.64
C THR A 110 -8.83 4.34 -10.17
N ALA A 111 -9.32 3.21 -9.65
CA ALA A 111 -10.63 2.69 -10.02
C ALA A 111 -11.74 3.69 -9.70
N HIS A 112 -11.72 4.29 -8.50
CA HIS A 112 -12.71 5.29 -8.13
C HIS A 112 -12.57 6.58 -8.94
N HIS A 113 -11.35 6.97 -9.32
CA HIS A 113 -11.13 8.10 -10.23
C HIS A 113 -11.84 7.91 -11.57
N LEU A 114 -11.76 6.72 -12.18
CA LEU A 114 -12.52 6.42 -13.40
C LEU A 114 -14.04 6.34 -13.19
N ILE A 115 -14.49 6.04 -11.97
CA ILE A 115 -15.92 5.93 -11.64
C ILE A 115 -16.55 7.30 -11.40
N ASN A 116 -15.84 8.21 -10.72
CA ASN A 116 -16.31 9.55 -10.41
C ASN A 116 -15.14 10.46 -10.02
N GLU A 117 -14.62 11.20 -10.99
CA GLU A 117 -13.49 12.12 -10.89
C GLU A 117 -13.76 13.36 -10.01
N ASN A 118 -15.03 13.69 -9.74
CA ASN A 118 -15.41 14.89 -8.97
C ASN A 118 -15.59 14.63 -7.46
N SER A 119 -15.24 13.42 -6.99
CA SER A 119 -15.46 12.98 -5.61
C SER A 119 -14.15 12.89 -4.82
N GLY A 120 -14.24 12.80 -3.50
CA GLY A 120 -13.09 12.33 -2.71
C GLY A 120 -12.69 10.90 -3.12
N HIS A 121 -11.38 10.64 -3.19
CA HIS A 121 -10.81 9.34 -3.58
C HIS A 121 -10.03 8.66 -2.45
N GLY A 122 -9.87 9.31 -1.29
CA GLY A 122 -9.13 8.75 -0.16
C GLY A 122 -9.85 7.57 0.47
N LEU A 123 -9.08 6.58 0.93
CA LEU A 123 -9.59 5.31 1.46
C LEU A 123 -10.63 5.51 2.56
N LYS A 124 -10.38 6.42 3.50
CA LYS A 124 -11.28 6.68 4.63
C LYS A 124 -12.64 7.19 4.13
N PHE A 125 -12.63 8.22 3.29
CA PHE A 125 -13.85 8.74 2.64
C PHE A 125 -14.61 7.64 1.89
N LEU A 126 -13.90 6.81 1.09
CA LEU A 126 -14.53 5.74 0.33
C LEU A 126 -15.08 4.63 1.23
N ALA A 127 -14.39 4.28 2.31
CA ALA A 127 -14.84 3.28 3.27
C ALA A 127 -16.14 3.74 3.97
N GLU A 128 -16.21 5.00 4.41
CA GLU A 128 -17.43 5.56 5.00
C GLU A 128 -18.58 5.55 3.99
N LYS A 129 -18.33 6.05 2.77
CA LYS A 129 -19.34 6.18 1.72
C LYS A 129 -19.89 4.86 1.21
N TYR A 130 -19.03 3.88 0.94
CA TYR A 130 -19.41 2.63 0.28
C TYR A 130 -19.61 1.45 1.24
N LEU A 131 -19.00 1.49 2.42
CA LEU A 131 -19.04 0.38 3.40
C LEU A 131 -19.80 0.76 4.68
N GLY A 132 -20.13 2.03 4.90
CA GLY A 132 -20.87 2.49 6.08
C GLY A 132 -20.12 2.31 7.40
N VAL A 133 -18.79 2.23 7.34
CA VAL A 133 -17.91 2.03 8.50
C VAL A 133 -17.44 3.37 9.04
N LYS A 134 -17.26 3.51 10.35
CA LYS A 134 -16.54 4.65 10.92
C LYS A 134 -15.04 4.45 10.75
N THR A 135 -14.34 5.49 10.32
CA THR A 135 -12.90 5.40 10.07
C THR A 135 -12.06 6.02 11.19
N THR A 136 -10.78 5.64 11.21
CA THR A 136 -9.74 6.25 12.03
C THR A 136 -8.67 6.78 11.09
N THR A 137 -8.25 8.01 11.32
CA THR A 137 -7.21 8.68 10.53
C THR A 137 -5.82 8.19 10.92
N TYR A 138 -4.84 8.42 10.04
CA TYR A 138 -3.45 8.08 10.33
C TYR A 138 -2.92 8.82 11.55
N ASP A 139 -3.24 10.11 11.71
CA ASP A 139 -2.77 10.92 12.83
C ASP A 139 -3.33 10.42 14.17
N GLU A 140 -4.61 10.08 14.22
CA GLU A 140 -5.23 9.47 15.41
C GLU A 140 -4.57 8.14 15.79
N ALA A 141 -4.25 7.30 14.81
CA ALA A 141 -3.64 6.00 15.07
C ALA A 141 -2.15 6.10 15.45
N SER A 142 -1.39 6.93 14.73
CA SER A 142 0.07 7.03 14.86
C SER A 142 0.52 7.76 16.12
N THR A 143 -0.31 8.65 16.69
CA THR A 143 -0.04 9.29 17.99
C THR A 143 0.08 8.31 19.15
N CYS A 144 -0.54 7.12 19.05
CA CYS A 144 -0.37 6.05 20.03
C CYS A 144 0.94 5.26 19.86
N GLY A 145 1.67 5.47 18.77
CA GLY A 145 2.88 4.75 18.38
C GLY A 145 2.61 3.54 17.47
N PHE A 146 3.59 3.20 16.64
CA PHE A 146 3.52 2.11 15.64
C PHE A 146 3.41 0.69 16.22
N ASP A 147 3.59 0.55 17.52
CA ASP A 147 3.53 -0.73 18.26
C ASP A 147 2.38 -0.70 19.28
N HIS A 148 1.21 -0.25 18.83
CA HIS A 148 0.02 -0.09 19.66
C HIS A 148 -1.18 -0.80 19.02
N PRO A 149 -2.07 -1.44 19.81
CA PRO A 149 -3.24 -2.13 19.28
C PRO A 149 -4.14 -1.28 18.36
N MET A 150 -4.27 0.02 18.66
CA MET A 150 -5.01 0.96 17.81
C MET A 150 -4.38 1.10 16.42
N PHE A 151 -3.06 1.18 16.36
CA PHE A 151 -2.33 1.29 15.08
C PHE A 151 -2.45 0.01 14.27
N PHE A 152 -2.36 -1.16 14.92
CA PHE A 152 -2.54 -2.43 14.23
C PHE A 152 -3.94 -2.58 13.63
N ARG A 153 -4.97 -2.16 14.39
CA ARG A 153 -6.35 -2.18 13.92
C ARG A 153 -6.57 -1.22 12.76
N TYR A 154 -5.96 -0.03 12.82
CA TYR A 154 -5.94 0.93 11.72
C TYR A 154 -5.38 0.27 10.44
N ALA A 155 -4.17 -0.32 10.53
CA ALA A 155 -3.50 -0.92 9.38
C ALA A 155 -4.28 -2.12 8.81
N CYS A 156 -4.82 -2.99 9.68
CA CYS A 156 -5.66 -4.11 9.23
C CYS A 156 -6.94 -3.64 8.53
N ASN A 157 -7.58 -2.58 9.04
CA ASN A 157 -8.77 -2.02 8.43
C ASN A 157 -8.51 -1.49 7.02
N ASP A 158 -7.33 -0.92 6.76
CA ASP A 158 -7.00 -0.39 5.44
C ASP A 158 -6.90 -1.49 4.37
N ALA A 159 -6.28 -2.63 4.67
CA ALA A 159 -6.32 -3.80 3.80
C ALA A 159 -7.76 -4.36 3.65
N ILE A 160 -8.53 -4.43 4.74
CA ILE A 160 -9.92 -4.93 4.70
C ILE A 160 -10.79 -4.07 3.78
N TRP A 161 -10.75 -2.76 3.96
CA TRP A 161 -11.55 -1.81 3.19
C TRP A 161 -11.11 -1.81 1.74
N THR A 162 -9.80 -1.83 1.46
CA THR A 162 -9.25 -1.93 0.11
C THR A 162 -9.80 -3.15 -0.64
N TYR A 163 -9.79 -4.33 -0.02
CA TYR A 163 -10.33 -5.55 -0.66
C TYR A 163 -11.83 -5.44 -0.94
N LYS A 164 -12.60 -4.92 0.03
CA LYS A 164 -14.06 -4.75 -0.12
C LYS A 164 -14.38 -3.75 -1.22
N LEU A 165 -13.67 -2.62 -1.27
CA LEU A 165 -13.81 -1.60 -2.30
C LEU A 165 -13.40 -2.14 -3.67
N MET A 166 -12.32 -2.91 -3.77
CA MET A 166 -11.93 -3.60 -5.02
C MET A 166 -13.12 -4.38 -5.59
N ARG A 167 -13.81 -5.19 -4.78
CA ARG A 167 -14.95 -5.98 -5.26
C ARG A 167 -16.08 -5.11 -5.80
N ILE A 168 -16.40 -4.01 -5.11
CA ILE A 168 -17.45 -3.07 -5.52
C ILE A 168 -17.04 -2.34 -6.81
N PHE A 169 -15.83 -1.80 -6.84
CA PHE A 169 -15.35 -0.99 -7.96
C PHE A 169 -15.06 -1.82 -9.19
N ASN A 170 -14.59 -3.06 -9.05
CA ASN A 170 -14.43 -3.96 -10.18
C ASN A 170 -15.74 -4.12 -10.95
N LYS A 171 -16.86 -4.37 -10.26
CA LYS A 171 -18.18 -4.43 -10.91
C LYS A 171 -18.50 -3.13 -11.65
N LYS A 172 -18.28 -1.98 -11.02
CA LYS A 172 -18.56 -0.66 -11.61
C LYS A 172 -17.70 -0.37 -12.85
N ILE A 173 -16.43 -0.77 -12.84
CA ILE A 173 -15.52 -0.62 -13.98
C ILE A 173 -16.05 -1.40 -15.20
N TYR A 174 -16.57 -2.61 -14.99
CA TYR A 174 -17.23 -3.37 -16.05
C TYR A 174 -18.57 -2.76 -16.47
N ASP A 175 -19.40 -2.32 -15.52
CA ASP A 175 -20.70 -1.68 -15.81
C ASP A 175 -20.52 -0.39 -16.66
N LEU A 176 -19.43 0.36 -16.44
CA LEU A 176 -19.07 1.56 -17.21
C LEU A 176 -18.38 1.25 -18.56
N GLY A 177 -17.99 0.01 -18.81
CA GLY A 177 -17.28 -0.39 -20.04
C GLY A 177 -15.84 0.13 -20.14
N VAL A 178 -15.25 0.61 -19.05
CA VAL A 178 -13.87 1.16 -19.00
C VAL A 178 -12.83 0.12 -18.56
N ASN A 179 -13.19 -1.15 -18.52
CA ASN A 179 -12.32 -2.24 -18.05
C ASN A 179 -11.02 -2.37 -18.85
N LYS A 180 -11.04 -2.15 -20.17
CA LYS A 180 -9.80 -2.17 -20.98
C LYS A 180 -8.86 -1.03 -20.58
N LEU A 181 -9.37 0.19 -20.49
CA LEU A 181 -8.59 1.35 -20.02
C LEU A 181 -8.01 1.07 -18.62
N PHE A 182 -8.83 0.56 -17.71
CA PHE A 182 -8.39 0.27 -16.35
C PHE A 182 -7.29 -0.80 -16.29
N PHE A 183 -7.50 -1.96 -16.90
CA PHE A 183 -6.57 -3.10 -16.76
C PHE A 183 -5.36 -3.05 -17.70
N GLU A 184 -5.51 -2.52 -18.91
CA GLU A 184 -4.46 -2.53 -19.93
C GLU A 184 -3.61 -1.25 -19.93
N VAL A 185 -4.13 -0.15 -19.36
CA VAL A 185 -3.42 1.14 -19.30
C VAL A 185 -3.14 1.55 -17.86
N GLU A 186 -4.19 1.74 -17.05
CA GLU A 186 -4.03 2.34 -15.72
C GLU A 186 -3.25 1.46 -14.73
N MET A 187 -3.49 0.14 -14.73
CA MET A 187 -2.78 -0.79 -13.83
C MET A 187 -1.28 -0.93 -14.18
N PRO A 188 -0.89 -1.15 -15.44
CA PRO A 188 0.53 -1.08 -15.83
C PRO A 188 1.18 0.26 -15.52
N PHE A 189 0.45 1.38 -15.70
CA PHE A 189 0.95 2.71 -15.42
C PHE A 189 1.30 2.95 -13.93
N GLN A 190 0.68 2.21 -13.00
CA GLN A 190 1.05 2.30 -11.58
C GLN A 190 2.52 1.92 -11.31
N PHE A 191 3.07 0.97 -12.08
CA PHE A 191 4.48 0.59 -11.99
C PHE A 191 5.40 1.67 -12.55
N VAL A 192 5.00 2.34 -13.64
CA VAL A 192 5.73 3.49 -14.20
C VAL A 192 5.78 4.64 -13.19
N LEU A 193 4.66 4.94 -12.53
CA LEU A 193 4.61 5.96 -11.47
C LEU A 193 5.53 5.61 -10.30
N MET A 194 5.60 4.33 -9.93
CA MET A 194 6.54 3.85 -8.92
C MET A 194 8.00 4.05 -9.38
N ASP A 195 8.35 3.65 -10.60
CA ASP A 195 9.70 3.82 -11.15
C ASP A 195 10.12 5.29 -11.20
N MET A 196 9.22 6.18 -11.64
CA MET A 196 9.45 7.63 -11.64
C MET A 196 9.70 8.16 -10.23
N ALA A 197 8.92 7.71 -9.24
CA ALA A 197 9.07 8.12 -7.85
C ALA A 197 10.38 7.61 -7.20
N VAL A 198 10.84 6.42 -7.59
CA VAL A 198 12.11 5.83 -7.13
C VAL A 198 13.31 6.54 -7.76
N ASN A 199 13.24 6.83 -9.06
CA ASN A 199 14.34 7.45 -9.81
C ASN A 199 14.56 8.91 -9.42
N GLY A 200 13.47 9.66 -9.21
CA GLY A 200 13.54 11.09 -8.93
C GLY A 200 14.05 11.92 -10.11
N VAL A 201 14.42 13.17 -9.84
CA VAL A 201 14.96 14.11 -10.83
C VAL A 201 16.21 14.77 -10.25
N LEU A 202 17.30 14.80 -11.02
CA LEU A 202 18.50 15.53 -10.64
C LEU A 202 18.28 17.03 -10.83
N VAL A 203 18.57 17.81 -9.80
CA VAL A 203 18.37 19.26 -9.78
C VAL A 203 19.71 19.95 -9.53
N ASN A 204 20.04 20.96 -10.33
CA ASN A 204 21.18 21.84 -10.08
C ASN A 204 20.79 22.90 -9.03
N THR A 205 21.29 22.74 -7.81
CA THR A 205 20.96 23.60 -6.67
C THR A 205 21.58 25.00 -6.78
N GLU A 206 22.79 25.12 -7.30
CA GLU A 206 23.47 26.42 -7.51
C GLU A 206 22.66 27.32 -8.45
N LYS A 207 22.19 26.75 -9.57
CA LYS A 207 21.37 27.49 -10.54
C LYS A 207 19.99 27.87 -9.97
N LEU A 208 19.45 27.07 -9.05
CA LEU A 208 18.21 27.44 -8.34
C LEU A 208 18.43 28.59 -7.36
N GLU A 209 19.56 28.61 -6.66
CA GLU A 209 19.95 29.72 -5.78
C GLU A 209 20.09 31.03 -6.56
N ASP A 210 20.78 31.00 -7.72
CA ASP A 210 20.92 32.15 -8.62
C ASP A 210 19.56 32.72 -9.08
N LEU A 211 18.58 31.85 -9.36
CA LEU A 211 17.23 32.26 -9.76
C LEU A 211 16.42 32.82 -8.59
N SER A 212 16.57 32.25 -7.39
CA SER A 212 15.89 32.70 -6.17
C SER A 212 16.28 34.13 -5.77
N ILE A 213 17.59 34.43 -5.84
CA ILE A 213 18.12 35.77 -5.55
C ILE A 213 17.53 36.80 -6.54
N LYS A 214 17.42 36.45 -7.83
CA LYS A 214 16.84 37.34 -8.85
C LYS A 214 15.34 37.60 -8.66
N ALA A 215 14.58 36.59 -8.25
CA ALA A 215 13.15 36.74 -8.00
C ALA A 215 12.83 37.59 -6.76
N SER A 216 13.73 37.58 -5.75
CA SER A 216 13.58 38.36 -4.51
C SER A 216 14.06 39.82 -4.65
N ALA A 217 14.67 40.15 -5.79
CA ALA A 217 15.18 41.49 -6.11
C ALA A 217 14.20 42.29 -7.01
N ILE A 218 12.96 41.80 -7.18
CA ILE A 218 11.85 42.43 -7.90
C ILE A 218 10.77 42.81 -6.88
#